data_AF-M1EGJ4-F1
#
_entry.id   AF-M1EGJ4-F1
#
_cell.length_a   1.000
_cell.length_b   1.000
_cell.length_c   1.000
_cell.angle_alpha   90.00
_cell.angle_beta   90.00
_cell.angle_gamma   90.00
#
_symmetry.space_group_name_H-M   'P 1'
#
loop_
_entity.id
_entity.type
_entity.pdbx_description
1 polymer ?
#
loop_
_entity_poly.entity_id
_entity_poly.type
_entity_poly.pdbx_seq_one_letter_code
_entity_poly.pdbx_strand_id
1 'polypeptide(L)'
;QKTTGRRARPPGAGRMAEGKAGGAAGLFAKQVQKKFSRAQEKVLQKLGKTVETKDERFEQSANNFYHQQAEGQKLYKDLKNFLNAVKVMHESSKRVSETLQEIYSSEWDGHEELKAIAGNNDLLWEDYEEKLADQALRTMENYVAQFSEIKERIAKRGRKLVDYDSARHHLEAVQNAKKKDEAKTA
;
A
#
# COMPACT_ATOMS: atom_id res chain seq x y z
N GLN A 1 -45.70 0.04 -66.41
CA GLN A 1 -46.91 -0.68 -65.98
C GLN A 1 -46.97 -0.68 -64.46
N LYS A 2 -48.14 -0.33 -63.90
CA LYS A 2 -48.53 -0.52 -62.48
C LYS A 2 -48.29 -2.00 -62.10
N THR A 3 -47.94 -2.38 -60.86
CA THR A 3 -48.87 -2.42 -59.73
C THR A 3 -48.19 -2.62 -58.37
N THR A 4 -48.71 -1.89 -57.40
CA THR A 4 -48.73 -2.10 -55.94
C THR A 4 -48.89 -3.55 -55.47
N GLY A 5 -48.16 -3.93 -54.42
CA GLY A 5 -48.39 -5.12 -53.61
C GLY A 5 -48.19 -4.84 -52.12
N ARG A 6 -49.28 -4.54 -51.40
CA ARG A 6 -49.39 -4.57 -49.92
C ARG A 6 -49.42 -6.03 -49.45
N ARG A 7 -48.62 -6.40 -48.43
CA ARG A 7 -48.89 -7.47 -47.45
C ARG A 7 -48.09 -7.14 -46.17
N ALA A 8 -48.77 -6.67 -45.12
CA ALA A 8 -49.30 -7.45 -44.00
C ALA A 8 -48.26 -7.60 -42.87
N ARG A 9 -48.44 -6.80 -41.82
CA ARG A 9 -47.64 -6.76 -40.59
C ARG A 9 -48.25 -7.76 -39.59
N PRO A 10 -47.48 -8.65 -38.94
CA PRO A 10 -48.02 -9.52 -37.90
C PRO A 10 -48.17 -8.75 -36.57
N PRO A 11 -49.18 -9.07 -35.74
CA PRO A 11 -49.34 -8.49 -34.42
C PRO A 11 -48.68 -9.34 -33.33
N GLY A 12 -48.03 -8.66 -32.38
CA GLY A 12 -47.89 -9.08 -30.98
C GLY A 12 -46.93 -10.23 -30.65
N ALA A 13 -45.80 -9.89 -30.01
CA ALA A 13 -45.31 -10.57 -28.80
C ALA A 13 -44.09 -9.83 -28.23
N GLY A 14 -44.21 -9.39 -26.97
CA GLY A 14 -43.08 -9.20 -26.07
C GLY A 14 -42.20 -7.95 -26.27
N ARG A 15 -42.56 -6.85 -25.62
CA ARG A 15 -41.52 -6.01 -24.98
C ARG A 15 -40.82 -6.89 -23.95
N MET A 16 -39.61 -7.34 -24.24
CA MET A 16 -38.65 -7.72 -23.21
C MET A 16 -37.83 -6.47 -22.89
N ALA A 17 -38.40 -5.62 -22.05
CA ALA A 17 -37.61 -4.71 -21.23
C ALA A 17 -37.30 -5.46 -19.94
N GLU A 18 -36.11 -6.06 -19.84
CA GLU A 18 -35.52 -6.59 -18.59
C GLU A 18 -34.11 -7.12 -18.93
N GLY A 19 -33.01 -6.69 -18.33
CA GLY A 19 -32.78 -5.63 -17.37
C GLY A 19 -31.33 -5.16 -17.48
N LYS A 20 -31.12 -3.97 -18.04
CA LYS A 20 -29.93 -3.16 -17.75
C LYS A 20 -30.14 -2.50 -16.38
N ALA A 21 -30.13 -3.30 -15.32
CA ALA A 21 -30.20 -2.83 -13.94
C ALA A 21 -29.34 -3.76 -13.06
N GLY A 22 -28.04 -3.83 -13.35
CA GLY A 22 -27.14 -4.69 -12.58
C GLY A 22 -25.69 -4.28 -12.54
N GLY A 23 -25.33 -3.13 -13.14
CA GLY A 23 -23.93 -2.73 -13.28
C GLY A 23 -23.20 -2.58 -11.95
N ALA A 24 -23.77 -1.85 -10.99
CA ALA A 24 -23.15 -1.63 -9.69
C ALA A 24 -23.58 -2.65 -8.61
N ALA A 25 -24.90 -2.91 -8.50
CA ALA A 25 -25.44 -3.84 -7.51
C ALA A 25 -25.05 -5.31 -7.78
N GLY A 26 -24.98 -5.72 -9.04
CA GLY A 26 -24.55 -7.07 -9.44
C GLY A 26 -23.05 -7.29 -9.25
N LEU A 27 -22.23 -6.25 -9.46
CA LEU A 27 -20.80 -6.31 -9.14
C LEU A 27 -20.57 -6.36 -7.63
N PHE A 28 -21.35 -5.60 -6.85
CA PHE A 28 -21.30 -5.63 -5.39
C PHE A 28 -21.70 -7.00 -4.84
N ALA A 29 -22.82 -7.57 -5.30
CA ALA A 29 -23.25 -8.91 -4.93
C ALA A 29 -22.20 -9.98 -5.25
N LYS A 30 -21.60 -9.92 -6.45
CA LYS A 30 -20.49 -10.82 -6.85
C LYS A 30 -19.25 -10.64 -5.97
N GLN A 31 -18.92 -9.41 -5.56
CA GLN A 31 -17.79 -9.17 -4.66
C GLN A 31 -18.06 -9.71 -3.25
N VAL A 32 -19.28 -9.54 -2.74
CA VAL A 32 -19.71 -10.09 -1.45
C VAL A 32 -19.67 -11.62 -1.49
N GLN A 33 -20.23 -12.24 -2.54
CA GLN A 33 -20.17 -13.68 -2.73
C GLN A 33 -18.73 -14.20 -2.75
N LYS A 34 -17.81 -13.56 -3.49
CA LYS A 34 -16.39 -13.91 -3.48
C LYS A 34 -15.75 -13.79 -2.10
N LYS A 35 -16.11 -12.78 -1.30
CA LYS A 35 -15.60 -12.65 0.08
C LYS A 35 -16.06 -13.82 0.95
N PHE A 36 -17.32 -14.24 0.84
CA PHE A 36 -17.85 -15.40 1.57
C PHE A 36 -17.16 -16.71 1.15
N SER A 37 -17.04 -16.97 -0.15
CA SER A 37 -16.35 -18.16 -0.66
C SER A 37 -14.90 -18.23 -0.20
N ARG A 38 -14.17 -17.10 -0.20
CA ARG A 38 -12.79 -17.04 0.34
C ARG A 38 -12.72 -17.36 1.82
N ALA A 39 -13.67 -16.85 2.61
CA ALA A 39 -13.69 -17.09 4.05
C ALA A 39 -13.94 -18.58 4.33
N GLN A 40 -14.87 -19.18 3.59
CA GLN A 40 -15.17 -20.60 3.65
C GLN A 40 -13.95 -21.46 3.29
N GLU A 41 -13.29 -21.19 2.16
CA GLU A 41 -12.12 -21.96 1.72
C GLU A 41 -10.98 -21.89 2.76
N LYS A 42 -10.66 -20.68 3.26
CA LYS A 42 -9.64 -20.53 4.31
C LYS A 42 -9.94 -21.34 5.58
N VAL A 43 -11.21 -21.43 5.97
CA VAL A 43 -11.62 -22.22 7.14
C VAL A 43 -11.47 -23.71 6.85
N LEU A 44 -11.86 -24.17 5.65
CA LEU A 44 -11.73 -25.57 5.26
C LEU A 44 -10.26 -26.01 5.19
N GLN A 45 -9.39 -25.17 4.64
CA GLN A 45 -7.93 -25.40 4.61
C GLN A 45 -7.36 -25.50 6.04
N LYS A 46 -7.71 -24.56 6.93
CA LYS A 46 -7.27 -24.59 8.34
C LYS A 46 -7.77 -25.81 9.12
N LEU A 47 -8.93 -26.35 8.75
CA LEU A 47 -9.48 -27.57 9.33
C LEU A 47 -8.93 -28.86 8.67
N GLY A 48 -8.01 -28.75 7.70
CA GLY A 48 -7.45 -29.88 6.97
C GLY A 48 -8.44 -30.57 6.04
N LYS A 49 -9.60 -29.96 5.77
CA LYS A 49 -10.67 -30.52 4.93
C LYS A 49 -10.41 -30.32 3.44
N THR A 50 -9.58 -29.34 3.09
CA THR A 50 -9.15 -29.06 1.73
C THR A 50 -7.65 -28.79 1.69
N VAL A 51 -7.00 -29.12 0.57
CA VAL A 51 -5.56 -28.93 0.39
C VAL A 51 -5.30 -27.52 -0.14
N GLU A 52 -4.48 -26.74 0.57
CA GLU A 52 -4.05 -25.42 0.14
C GLU A 52 -2.86 -25.52 -0.84
N THR A 53 -2.86 -24.67 -1.86
CA THR A 53 -1.67 -24.49 -2.68
C THR A 53 -0.60 -23.75 -1.86
N LYS A 54 0.45 -24.46 -1.44
CA LYS A 54 1.60 -23.84 -0.78
C LYS A 54 2.60 -23.30 -1.80
N ASP A 55 3.04 -22.06 -1.61
CA ASP A 55 4.15 -21.47 -2.36
C ASP A 55 5.21 -20.97 -1.38
N GLU A 56 5.97 -21.91 -0.85
CA GLU A 56 6.97 -21.68 0.21
C GLU A 56 8.05 -20.68 -0.23
N ARG A 57 8.41 -20.69 -1.52
CA ARG A 57 9.39 -19.73 -2.08
C ARG A 57 8.85 -18.31 -2.05
N PHE A 58 7.58 -18.12 -2.43
CA PHE A 58 6.95 -16.82 -2.33
C PHE A 58 6.76 -16.39 -0.88
N GLU A 59 6.36 -17.29 0.02
CA GLU A 59 6.20 -17.00 1.45
C GLU A 59 7.51 -16.52 2.09
N GLN A 60 8.63 -17.18 1.79
CA GLN A 60 9.95 -16.73 2.23
C GLN A 60 10.27 -15.32 1.71
N SER A 61 10.00 -15.07 0.43
CA SER A 61 10.21 -13.74 -0.17
C SER A 61 9.33 -12.67 0.45
N ALA A 62 8.07 -12.99 0.76
CA ALA A 62 7.15 -12.09 1.44
C ALA A 62 7.58 -11.82 2.89
N ASN A 63 8.09 -12.83 3.59
CA ASN A 63 8.66 -12.65 4.94
C ASN A 63 9.87 -11.72 4.92
N ASN A 64 10.80 -11.93 3.97
CA ASN A 64 11.95 -11.04 3.80
C ASN A 64 11.51 -9.61 3.49
N PHE A 65 10.50 -9.43 2.63
CA PHE A 65 9.91 -8.13 2.34
C PHE A 65 9.36 -7.43 3.60
N TYR A 66 8.60 -8.14 4.43
CA TYR A 66 8.06 -7.56 5.67
C TYR A 66 9.16 -7.26 6.70
N HIS A 67 10.19 -8.09 6.75
CA HIS A 67 11.36 -7.84 7.60
C HIS A 67 12.09 -6.57 7.17
N GLN A 68 12.41 -6.45 5.88
CA GLN A 68 13.04 -5.26 5.30
C GLN A 68 12.18 -3.99 5.48
N GLN A 69 10.85 -4.11 5.39
CA GLN A 69 9.94 -3.01 5.68
C GLN A 69 10.09 -2.54 7.13
N ALA A 70 10.12 -3.47 8.08
CA ALA A 70 10.23 -3.17 9.51
C ALA A 70 11.58 -2.53 9.84
N GLU A 71 12.67 -3.04 9.27
CA GLU A 71 14.00 -2.44 9.42
C GLU A 71 14.07 -1.03 8.83
N GLY A 72 13.52 -0.82 7.63
CA GLY A 72 13.44 0.49 6.99
C GLY A 72 12.64 1.51 7.82
N GLN A 73 11.49 1.10 8.37
CA GLN A 73 10.68 1.92 9.28
C GLN A 73 11.43 2.28 10.57
N LYS A 74 12.16 1.31 11.14
CA LYS A 74 12.99 1.55 12.32
C LYS A 74 14.06 2.59 12.02
N LEU A 75 14.81 2.43 10.92
CA LEU A 75 15.84 3.40 10.52
C LEU A 75 15.27 4.79 10.25
N TYR A 76 14.14 4.89 9.55
CA TYR A 76 13.47 6.18 9.31
C TYR A 76 13.12 6.90 10.63
N LYS A 77 12.58 6.16 11.61
CA LYS A 77 12.28 6.72 12.94
C LYS A 77 13.54 7.17 13.66
N ASP A 78 14.60 6.36 13.61
CA ASP A 78 15.88 6.66 14.25
C ASP A 78 16.53 7.91 13.61
N LEU A 79 16.47 8.07 12.28
CA LEU A 79 16.91 9.28 11.58
C LEU A 79 16.11 10.53 11.97
N LYS A 80 14.78 10.41 12.11
CA LYS A 80 13.93 11.51 12.56
C LYS A 80 14.28 11.94 13.98
N ASN A 81 14.53 10.98 14.87
CA ASN A 81 14.98 11.25 16.24
C ASN A 81 16.37 11.92 16.23
N PHE A 82 17.28 11.45 15.39
CA PHE A 82 18.61 12.04 15.25
C PHE A 82 18.55 13.50 14.77
N LEU A 83 17.76 13.80 13.73
CA LEU A 83 17.55 15.19 13.28
C LEU A 83 16.99 16.08 14.39
N ASN A 84 16.05 15.57 15.20
CA ASN A 84 15.55 16.33 16.35
C ASN A 84 16.63 16.57 17.41
N ALA A 85 17.51 15.60 17.67
CA ALA A 85 18.63 15.77 18.58
C ALA A 85 19.66 16.80 18.06
N VAL A 86 19.91 16.83 16.74
CA VAL A 86 20.74 17.86 16.09
C VAL A 86 20.16 19.24 16.33
N LYS A 87 18.84 19.43 16.14
CA LYS A 87 18.14 20.69 16.42
C LYS A 87 18.29 21.16 17.87
N VAL A 88 18.18 20.22 18.82
CA VAL A 88 18.38 20.53 20.24
C VAL A 88 19.83 20.93 20.52
N MET A 89 20.81 20.29 19.87
CA MET A 89 22.22 20.65 20.01
C MET A 89 22.51 22.04 19.43
N HIS A 90 21.97 22.35 18.25
CA HIS A 90 22.06 23.66 17.62
C HIS A 90 21.52 24.75 18.56
N GLU A 91 20.28 24.60 19.04
CA GLU A 91 19.67 25.55 19.97
C GLU A 91 20.49 25.72 21.27
N SER A 92 21.04 24.62 21.79
CA SER A 92 21.89 24.68 22.99
C SER A 92 23.21 25.41 22.73
N SER A 93 23.85 25.17 21.57
CA SER A 93 25.06 25.86 21.11
C SER A 93 24.81 27.35 20.91
N LYS A 94 23.66 27.71 20.35
CA LYS A 94 23.23 29.09 20.15
C LYS A 94 23.11 29.84 21.46
N ARG A 95 22.41 29.29 22.45
CA ARG A 95 22.24 29.91 23.79
C ARG A 95 23.56 30.17 24.52
N VAL A 96 24.52 29.23 24.40
CA VAL A 96 25.87 29.43 24.96
C VAL A 96 26.57 30.59 24.26
N SER A 97 26.47 30.67 22.94
CA SER A 97 27.07 31.74 22.14
C SER A 97 26.42 33.10 22.38
N GLU A 98 25.10 33.15 22.60
CA GLU A 98 24.36 34.35 22.98
C GLU A 98 24.80 34.85 24.35
N THR A 99 24.84 33.97 25.36
CA THR A 99 25.32 34.31 26.71
C THR A 99 26.76 34.84 26.66
N LEU A 100 27.62 34.20 25.86
CA LEU A 100 29.00 34.64 25.69
C LEU A 100 29.07 36.05 25.08
N GLN A 101 28.30 36.32 24.02
CA GLN A 101 28.24 37.65 23.40
C GLN A 101 27.71 38.72 24.36
N GLU A 102 26.75 38.39 25.22
CA GLU A 102 26.19 39.33 26.22
C GLU A 102 27.24 39.75 27.27
N ILE A 103 28.07 38.81 27.72
CA ILE A 103 29.07 39.07 28.77
C ILE A 103 30.42 39.56 28.22
N TYR A 104 30.63 39.48 26.90
CA TYR A 104 31.88 39.90 26.26
C TYR A 104 31.85 41.40 25.95
N SER A 105 32.59 42.18 26.72
CA SER A 105 32.64 43.64 26.57
C SER A 105 32.97 44.05 25.14
N SER A 106 32.33 45.10 24.64
CA SER A 106 32.62 45.68 23.32
C SER A 106 33.99 46.35 23.23
N GLU A 107 34.64 46.60 24.37
CA GLU A 107 36.00 47.14 24.44
C GLU A 107 37.08 46.06 24.39
N TRP A 108 36.70 44.78 24.52
CA TRP A 108 37.66 43.69 24.50
C TRP A 108 38.03 43.31 23.07
N ASP A 109 39.33 43.11 22.85
CA ASP A 109 39.86 42.55 21.61
C ASP A 109 39.13 41.24 21.28
N GLY A 110 38.63 41.08 20.06
CA GLY A 110 37.89 39.87 19.68
C GLY A 110 36.37 40.01 19.63
N HIS A 111 35.79 41.15 20.05
CA HIS A 111 34.32 41.31 20.12
C HIS A 111 33.62 41.10 18.76
N GLU A 112 34.14 41.70 17.70
CA GLU A 112 33.57 41.54 16.34
C GLU A 112 33.84 40.14 15.76
N GLU A 113 35.03 39.57 16.01
CA GLU A 113 35.32 38.19 15.60
C GLU A 113 34.39 37.18 16.30
N LEU A 114 34.10 37.37 17.59
CA LEU A 114 33.18 36.52 18.35
C LEU A 114 31.79 36.51 17.71
N LYS A 115 31.28 37.67 17.31
CA LYS A 115 29.98 37.79 16.63
C LYS A 115 29.99 37.08 15.28
N ALA A 116 31.07 37.22 14.50
CA ALA A 116 31.23 36.52 13.23
C ALA A 116 31.30 34.99 13.42
N ILE A 117 32.00 34.51 14.46
CA ILE A 117 32.08 33.09 14.80
C ILE A 117 30.70 32.54 15.18
N ALA A 118 29.96 33.26 16.03
CA ALA A 118 28.63 32.85 16.45
C ALA A 118 27.65 32.78 15.26
N GLY A 119 27.68 33.79 14.37
CA GLY A 119 26.85 33.80 13.16
C GLY A 119 27.21 32.66 12.18
N ASN A 120 28.49 32.40 11.96
CA ASN A 120 28.93 31.29 11.12
C ASN A 120 28.56 29.92 11.71
N ASN A 121 28.64 29.76 13.03
CA ASN A 121 28.20 28.55 13.71
C ASN A 121 26.70 28.29 13.49
N ASP A 122 25.85 29.31 13.59
CA ASP A 122 24.40 29.23 13.32
C ASP A 122 24.14 28.76 11.87
N LEU A 123 24.81 29.38 10.89
CA LEU A 123 24.70 29.00 9.48
C LEU A 123 25.14 27.55 9.20
N LEU A 124 26.21 27.08 9.85
CA LEU A 124 26.68 25.71 9.70
C LEU A 124 25.67 24.69 10.27
N TRP A 125 25.02 25.02 11.39
CA TRP A 125 23.96 24.18 11.94
C TRP A 125 22.74 24.15 11.03
N GLU A 126 22.27 25.31 10.54
CA GLU A 126 21.14 25.40 9.62
C GLU A 126 21.37 24.57 8.34
N ASP A 127 22.53 24.73 7.70
CA ASP A 127 22.90 23.97 6.50
C ASP A 127 22.99 22.46 6.77
N TYR A 128 23.53 22.06 7.93
CA TYR A 128 23.61 20.66 8.31
C TYR A 128 22.22 20.05 8.56
N GLU A 129 21.33 20.76 9.27
CA GLU A 129 19.95 20.32 9.49
C GLU A 129 19.17 20.18 8.18
N GLU A 130 19.29 21.16 7.29
CA GLU A 130 18.64 21.14 5.98
C GLU A 130 19.13 19.95 5.16
N LYS A 131 20.45 19.77 5.04
CA LYS A 131 21.04 18.64 4.31
C LYS A 131 20.63 17.30 4.90
N LEU A 132 20.60 17.17 6.22
CA LEU A 132 20.19 15.93 6.87
C LEU A 132 18.71 15.62 6.62
N ALA A 133 17.84 16.63 6.64
CA ALA A 133 16.42 16.48 6.32
C ALA A 133 16.21 16.12 4.83
N ASP A 134 16.89 16.81 3.94
CA ASP A 134 16.76 16.72 2.49
C ASP A 134 17.34 15.42 1.91
N GLN A 135 18.55 15.06 2.34
CA GLN A 135 19.34 14.00 1.73
C GLN A 135 19.16 12.66 2.45
N ALA A 136 19.05 12.65 3.78
CA ALA A 136 18.92 11.40 4.53
C ALA A 136 17.46 11.08 4.87
N LEU A 137 16.76 12.00 5.55
CA LEU A 137 15.43 11.73 6.06
C LEU A 137 14.41 11.54 4.94
N ARG A 138 14.36 12.48 3.97
CA ARG A 138 13.44 12.38 2.83
C ARG A 138 13.74 11.17 1.93
N THR A 139 15.02 10.83 1.74
CA THR A 139 15.39 9.62 0.99
C THR A 139 14.84 8.36 1.66
N MET A 140 14.97 8.25 2.98
CA MET A 140 14.39 7.12 3.71
C MET A 140 12.86 7.13 3.73
N GLU A 141 12.22 8.30 3.82
CA GLU A 141 10.77 8.42 3.71
C GLU A 141 10.27 7.88 2.37
N ASN A 142 10.90 8.29 1.27
CA ASN A 142 10.57 7.84 -0.08
C ASN A 142 10.82 6.33 -0.27
N TYR A 143 11.90 5.80 0.28
CA TYR A 143 12.18 4.36 0.25
C TYR A 143 11.08 3.57 1.00
N VAL A 144 10.75 3.98 2.21
CA VAL A 144 9.75 3.31 3.06
C VAL A 144 8.34 3.40 2.45
N ALA A 145 8.00 4.50 1.77
CA ALA A 145 6.71 4.70 1.13
C ALA A 145 6.40 3.64 0.04
N GLN A 146 7.43 3.15 -0.65
CA GLN A 146 7.29 2.15 -1.73
C GLN A 146 6.71 0.81 -1.26
N PHE A 147 6.86 0.47 0.02
CA PHE A 147 6.35 -0.78 0.57
C PHE A 147 4.82 -0.86 0.59
N SER A 148 4.13 0.29 0.61
CA SER A 148 2.66 0.34 0.68
C SER A 148 1.99 -0.35 -0.52
N GLU A 149 2.36 0.05 -1.74
CA GLU A 149 1.84 -0.51 -2.98
C GLU A 149 2.17 -2.00 -3.10
N ILE A 150 3.41 -2.39 -2.82
CA ILE A 150 3.85 -3.78 -2.93
C ILE A 150 3.09 -4.66 -1.92
N LYS A 151 2.88 -4.17 -0.69
CA LYS A 151 2.09 -4.87 0.34
C LYS A 151 0.66 -5.11 -0.12
N GLU A 152 0.03 -4.15 -0.79
CA GLU A 152 -1.30 -4.34 -1.38
C GLU A 152 -1.31 -5.40 -2.48
N ARG A 153 -0.27 -5.46 -3.30
CA ARG A 153 -0.11 -6.48 -4.35
C ARG A 153 0.11 -7.87 -3.76
N ILE A 154 0.92 -8.01 -2.70
CA ILE A 154 1.08 -9.27 -1.94
C ILE A 154 -0.28 -9.71 -1.37
N ALA A 155 -1.01 -8.80 -0.74
CA ALA A 155 -2.34 -9.10 -0.19
C ALA A 155 -3.35 -9.49 -1.29
N LYS A 156 -3.29 -8.83 -2.46
CA LYS A 156 -4.11 -9.17 -3.63
C LYS A 156 -3.77 -10.57 -4.15
N ARG A 157 -2.50 -10.92 -4.25
CA ARG A 157 -2.04 -12.27 -4.62
C ARG A 157 -2.60 -13.32 -3.66
N GLY A 158 -2.49 -13.11 -2.36
CA GLY A 158 -3.06 -14.03 -1.35
C GLY A 158 -4.56 -14.25 -1.51
N ARG A 159 -5.33 -13.18 -1.82
CA ARG A 159 -6.78 -13.33 -2.13
C ARG A 159 -7.03 -14.12 -3.42
N LYS A 160 -6.16 -14.01 -4.41
CA LYS A 160 -6.29 -14.70 -5.70
C LYS A 160 -5.90 -16.16 -5.64
N LEU A 161 -4.93 -16.51 -4.79
CA LEU A 161 -4.58 -17.90 -4.53
C LEU A 161 -5.76 -18.66 -3.90
N VAL A 162 -6.44 -18.04 -2.93
CA VAL A 162 -7.67 -18.60 -2.34
C VAL A 162 -8.82 -18.71 -3.35
N ASP A 163 -9.01 -17.70 -4.22
CA ASP A 163 -9.99 -17.78 -5.31
C ASP A 163 -9.69 -18.98 -6.25
N TYR A 164 -8.41 -19.24 -6.52
CA TYR A 164 -7.96 -20.35 -7.35
C TYR A 164 -8.21 -21.71 -6.69
N ASP A 165 -7.84 -21.88 -5.42
CA ASP A 165 -8.08 -23.12 -4.68
C ASP A 165 -9.57 -23.44 -4.59
N SER A 166 -10.40 -22.42 -4.31
CA SER A 166 -11.85 -22.57 -4.28
C SER A 166 -12.42 -23.01 -5.64
N ALA A 167 -11.93 -22.45 -6.75
CA ALA A 167 -12.36 -22.85 -8.10
C ALA A 167 -11.91 -24.27 -8.44
N ARG A 168 -10.67 -24.66 -8.07
CA ARG A 168 -10.15 -26.01 -8.25
C ARG A 168 -10.98 -27.04 -7.48
N HIS A 169 -11.25 -26.80 -6.20
CA HIS A 169 -12.09 -27.70 -5.40
C HIS A 169 -13.53 -27.77 -5.91
N HIS A 170 -14.09 -26.66 -6.38
CA HIS A 170 -15.41 -26.66 -7.01
C HIS A 170 -15.44 -27.54 -8.26
N LEU A 171 -14.43 -27.41 -9.13
CA LEU A 171 -14.31 -28.24 -10.33
C LEU A 171 -14.16 -29.73 -9.98
N GLU A 172 -13.30 -30.08 -9.03
CA GLU A 172 -13.12 -31.45 -8.54
C GLU A 172 -14.43 -32.04 -8.00
N ALA A 173 -15.22 -31.24 -7.25
CA ALA A 173 -16.52 -31.67 -6.74
C ALA A 173 -17.55 -31.90 -7.85
N VAL A 174 -17.60 -31.04 -8.87
CA VAL A 174 -18.51 -31.19 -10.01
C VAL A 174 -18.13 -32.39 -10.88
N GLN A 175 -16.84 -32.62 -11.13
CA GLN A 175 -16.38 -33.77 -11.92
C GLN A 175 -16.64 -35.11 -11.22
N ASN A 176 -16.52 -35.16 -9.90
CA ASN A 176 -16.76 -36.36 -9.10
C ASN A 176 -18.24 -36.59 -8.76
N ALA A 177 -19.15 -35.71 -9.17
CA ALA A 177 -20.58 -35.85 -8.92
C ALA A 177 -21.20 -36.99 -9.74
N LYS A 178 -22.03 -37.82 -9.09
CA LYS A 178 -22.69 -38.99 -9.71
C LYS A 178 -23.64 -38.64 -10.87
N LYS A 179 -24.13 -37.40 -10.96
CA LYS A 179 -24.85 -36.86 -12.12
C LYS A 179 -23.96 -35.84 -12.82
N LYS A 180 -23.51 -36.15 -14.03
CA LYS A 180 -22.78 -35.20 -14.87
C LYS A 180 -23.76 -34.14 -15.38
N ASP A 181 -23.54 -32.90 -14.99
CA ASP A 181 -24.29 -31.74 -15.46
C ASP A 181 -23.37 -30.92 -16.37
N GLU A 182 -23.42 -31.19 -17.68
CA GLU A 182 -22.51 -30.61 -18.68
C GLU A 182 -22.55 -29.07 -18.69
N ALA A 183 -23.69 -28.46 -18.32
CA ALA A 183 -23.84 -27.00 -18.23
C ALA A 183 -23.10 -26.35 -17.05
N LYS A 184 -22.68 -27.13 -16.04
CA LYS A 184 -21.87 -26.65 -14.90
C LYS A 184 -20.37 -26.92 -15.06
N THR A 185 -19.98 -27.66 -16.10
CA THR A 185 -18.59 -28.09 -16.34
C THR A 185 -17.93 -27.35 -17.52
N ALA A 186 -18.71 -26.63 -18.32
CA ALA A 186 -18.27 -25.74 -19.39
C ALA A 186 -18.15 -24.29 -18.92
#